data_AF-A0A1J3E3N0-F1
#
_entry.id   AF-A0A1J3E3N0-F1
#
_cell.length_a   1.000
_cell.length_b   1.000
_cell.length_c   1.000
_cell.angle_alpha   90.00
_cell.angle_beta   90.00
_cell.angle_gamma   90.00
#
_symmetry.space_group_name_H-M   'P 1'
#
loop_
_entity.id
_entity.type
_entity.pdbx_description
1 polymer ?
#
loop_
_entity_poly.entity_id
_entity_poly.type
_entity_poly.pdbx_seq_one_letter_code
_entity_poly.pdbx_strand_id
1 'polypeptide(L)'
;HLLFQCAYAKEVWTSAPFTVTLDPSTCVNIREGLKAVHSLLTLPPVGLDRGTLFPWICWALWISRNQKIFENRIFTVKETILKATQDAREWLLAQDPIIKSQTRLRPQISNTQPSLGTITCCTDAAWLPDLVSAGTAGLGWIFSTDEGIISSHSSALSFVSSALVAEALSIRKALSMALELGFISVTIQSDSLTLINAINSKSLLLETHGILSDIEIIA
;
A
#
# COMPACT_ATOMS: atom_id res chain seq x y z
N HIS A 1 -12.16 15.90 2.32
CA HIS A 1 -13.42 15.39 1.73
C HIS A 1 -13.78 13.97 2.18
N LEU A 2 -13.06 12.93 1.72
CA LEU A 2 -13.42 11.50 1.93
C LEU A 2 -13.74 11.15 3.40
N LEU A 3 -12.85 11.50 4.32
CA LEU A 3 -12.95 11.00 5.70
C LEU A 3 -13.97 11.73 6.56
N PHE A 4 -14.30 12.99 6.31
CA PHE A 4 -15.08 13.81 7.25
C PHE A 4 -16.21 14.63 6.63
N GLN A 5 -16.16 14.92 5.33
CA GLN A 5 -17.01 15.96 4.73
C GLN A 5 -18.13 15.40 3.85
N CYS A 6 -18.02 14.17 3.34
CA CYS A 6 -19.11 13.57 2.56
C CYS A 6 -20.28 13.18 3.46
N ALA A 7 -21.51 13.23 2.95
CA ALA A 7 -22.73 12.95 3.73
C ALA A 7 -22.66 11.60 4.44
N TYR A 8 -22.22 10.56 3.73
CA TYR A 8 -21.99 9.23 4.29
C TYR A 8 -21.01 9.21 5.46
N ALA A 9 -19.84 9.85 5.31
CA ALA A 9 -18.86 9.92 6.40
C ALA A 9 -19.41 10.70 7.60
N LYS A 10 -20.15 11.80 7.36
CA LYS A 10 -20.79 12.56 8.44
C LYS A 10 -21.74 11.68 9.25
N GLU A 11 -22.59 10.92 8.58
CA GLU A 11 -23.52 9.99 9.23
C GLU A 11 -22.79 8.89 10.02
N VAL A 12 -21.69 8.37 9.49
CA VAL A 12 -20.83 7.39 10.18
C VAL A 12 -20.22 7.97 11.45
N TRP A 13 -19.66 9.19 11.40
CA TRP A 13 -19.09 9.82 12.59
C TRP A 13 -20.13 10.19 13.64
N THR A 14 -21.31 10.66 13.23
CA THR A 14 -22.42 10.98 14.14
C THR A 14 -22.98 9.73 14.81
N SER A 15 -23.00 8.59 14.09
CA SER A 15 -23.53 7.32 14.61
C SER A 15 -22.48 6.49 15.35
N ALA A 16 -21.21 6.89 15.32
CA ALA A 16 -20.13 6.18 15.98
C ALA A 16 -20.27 6.25 17.51
N PRO A 17 -19.92 5.17 18.25
CA PRO A 17 -20.13 5.07 19.68
C PRO A 17 -19.07 5.84 20.49
N PHE A 18 -18.99 7.16 20.28
CA PHE A 18 -18.13 8.06 21.05
C PHE A 18 -18.92 8.78 22.14
N THR A 19 -18.25 9.13 23.25
CA THR A 19 -18.87 9.88 24.36
C THR A 19 -19.30 11.29 23.98
N VAL A 20 -18.70 11.84 22.92
CA VAL A 20 -19.01 13.16 22.36
C VAL A 20 -19.28 12.96 20.87
N THR A 21 -20.41 13.46 20.40
CA THR A 21 -20.72 13.53 18.98
C THR A 21 -19.77 14.52 18.32
N LEU A 22 -18.87 14.03 17.45
CA LEU A 22 -18.02 14.90 16.65
C LEU A 22 -18.91 15.65 15.65
N ASP A 23 -18.83 16.98 15.62
CA ASP A 23 -19.40 17.74 14.50
C ASP A 23 -18.40 17.70 13.33
N PRO A 24 -18.66 16.90 12.27
CA PRO A 24 -17.70 16.72 11.19
C PRO A 24 -17.55 17.99 10.34
N SER A 25 -18.44 18.98 10.50
CA SER A 25 -18.35 20.27 9.82
C SER A 25 -17.19 21.14 10.33
N THR A 26 -16.72 20.88 11.56
CA THR A 26 -15.57 21.58 12.17
C THR A 26 -14.22 21.10 11.63
N CYS A 27 -14.19 19.94 10.96
CA CYS A 27 -12.97 19.34 10.42
C CYS A 27 -12.65 19.91 9.02
N VAL A 28 -12.06 21.11 8.99
CA VAL A 28 -11.69 21.78 7.74
C VAL A 28 -10.56 21.04 7.03
N ASN A 29 -9.57 20.55 7.79
CA ASN A 29 -8.47 19.75 7.28
C ASN A 29 -8.37 18.36 7.96
N ILE A 30 -7.74 17.40 7.27
CA ILE A 30 -7.62 16.01 7.73
C ILE A 30 -6.81 15.96 9.05
N ARG A 31 -5.78 16.79 9.18
CA ARG A 31 -4.89 16.80 10.35
C ARG A 31 -5.62 17.19 11.64
N GLU A 32 -6.43 18.22 11.60
CA GLU A 32 -7.29 18.68 12.71
C GLU A 32 -8.36 17.65 13.01
N GLY A 33 -8.99 17.09 11.98
CA GLY A 33 -9.97 16.02 12.14
C GLY A 33 -9.39 14.81 12.88
N LEU A 34 -8.21 14.33 12.45
CA LEU A 34 -7.50 13.23 13.11
C LEU A 34 -7.12 13.55 14.55
N LYS A 35 -6.65 14.77 14.84
CA LYS A 35 -6.36 15.19 16.23
C LYS A 35 -7.60 15.19 17.11
N ALA A 36 -8.73 15.68 16.58
CA ALA A 36 -9.99 15.72 17.31
C ALA A 36 -10.48 14.30 17.64
N VAL A 37 -10.53 13.40 16.65
CA VAL A 37 -11.02 12.03 16.87
C VAL A 37 -10.08 11.17 17.74
N HIS A 38 -8.78 11.45 17.73
CA HIS A 38 -7.80 10.77 18.58
C HIS A 38 -8.08 10.96 20.08
N SER A 39 -8.64 12.11 20.46
CA SER A 39 -8.95 12.42 21.86
C SER A 39 -10.24 11.78 22.39
N LEU A 40 -11.06 11.20 21.49
CA LEU A 40 -12.40 10.70 21.83
C LEU A 40 -12.34 9.38 22.61
N LEU A 41 -13.23 9.29 23.60
CA LEU A 41 -13.53 8.09 24.36
C LEU A 41 -14.64 7.30 23.66
N THR A 42 -14.51 5.98 23.63
CA THR A 42 -15.60 5.10 23.20
C THR A 42 -16.59 4.87 24.33
N LEU A 43 -17.88 4.77 24.01
CA LEU A 43 -18.93 4.47 24.98
C LEU A 43 -18.88 2.98 25.40
N PRO A 44 -19.08 2.64 26.68
CA PRO A 44 -19.45 1.29 27.08
C PRO A 44 -20.75 0.91 26.36
N PRO A 45 -20.89 -0.26 25.69
CA PRO A 45 -20.23 -1.55 25.89
C PRO A 45 -19.08 -1.87 24.91
N VAL A 46 -18.56 -0.89 24.15
CA VAL A 46 -17.54 -1.14 23.12
C VAL A 46 -16.21 -1.58 23.74
N GLY A 47 -15.84 -0.98 24.88
CA GLY A 47 -14.72 -1.41 25.71
C GLY A 47 -13.35 -1.16 25.09
N LEU A 48 -13.23 -0.17 24.20
CA LEU A 48 -11.98 0.19 23.52
C LEU A 48 -11.35 1.43 24.16
N ASP A 49 -10.03 1.43 24.30
CA ASP A 49 -9.28 2.56 24.83
C ASP A 49 -9.40 3.81 23.95
N ARG A 50 -9.13 4.98 24.54
CA ARG A 50 -9.09 6.27 23.83
C ARG A 50 -8.22 6.17 22.59
N GLY A 51 -8.69 6.73 21.48
CA GLY A 51 -7.94 6.76 20.24
C GLY A 51 -7.89 5.43 19.48
N THR A 52 -8.44 4.33 20.00
CA THR A 52 -8.32 3.01 19.34
C THR A 52 -9.31 2.85 18.18
N LEU A 53 -10.52 3.40 18.28
CA LEU A 53 -11.59 3.14 17.30
C LEU A 53 -11.51 4.02 16.04
N PHE A 54 -11.04 5.27 16.15
CA PHE A 54 -11.06 6.19 15.01
C PHE A 54 -10.23 5.73 13.80
N PRO A 55 -9.05 5.08 13.94
CA PRO A 55 -8.28 4.62 12.78
C PRO A 55 -9.06 3.59 11.97
N TRP A 56 -9.81 2.72 12.65
CA TRP A 56 -10.66 1.71 12.03
C TRP A 56 -11.88 2.31 11.35
N ILE A 57 -12.46 3.38 11.90
CA ILE A 57 -13.51 4.13 11.20
C ILE A 57 -12.94 4.78 9.93
N CYS A 58 -11.77 5.42 10.00
CA CYS A 58 -11.10 5.97 8.82
C CYS A 58 -10.82 4.90 7.77
N TRP A 59 -10.32 3.74 8.20
CA TRP A 59 -10.06 2.59 7.33
C TRP A 59 -11.35 2.07 6.67
N ALA A 60 -12.41 1.84 7.46
CA ALA A 60 -13.69 1.37 6.96
C ALA A 60 -14.32 2.36 5.95
N LEU A 61 -14.26 3.67 6.21
CA LEU A 61 -14.71 4.70 5.26
C LEU A 61 -13.93 4.67 3.94
N TRP A 62 -12.61 4.45 4.00
CA TRP A 62 -11.77 4.31 2.81
C TRP A 62 -12.14 3.04 2.01
N ILE A 63 -12.27 1.89 2.69
CA ILE A 63 -12.67 0.62 2.07
C ILE A 63 -14.07 0.73 1.44
N SER A 64 -15.06 1.29 2.15
CA SER A 64 -16.42 1.46 1.61
C SER A 64 -16.43 2.33 0.36
N ARG A 65 -15.59 3.38 0.30
CA ARG A 65 -15.47 4.20 -0.92
C ARG A 65 -14.85 3.40 -2.07
N ASN A 66 -13.79 2.65 -1.81
CA ASN A 66 -13.11 1.87 -2.84
C ASN A 66 -14.01 0.77 -3.39
N GLN A 67 -14.71 0.02 -2.54
CA GLN A 67 -15.63 -1.03 -2.98
C GLN A 67 -16.82 -0.46 -3.75
N LYS A 68 -17.28 0.75 -3.42
CA LYS A 68 -18.28 1.45 -4.23
C LYS A 68 -17.75 1.81 -5.63
N ILE A 69 -16.50 2.27 -5.74
CA ILE A 69 -15.91 2.70 -7.00
C ILE A 69 -15.57 1.51 -7.90
N PHE A 70 -14.97 0.46 -7.34
CA PHE A 70 -14.42 -0.66 -8.11
C PHE A 70 -15.39 -1.84 -8.25
N GLU A 71 -16.30 -2.04 -7.29
CA GLU A 71 -17.20 -3.21 -7.25
C GLU A 71 -18.69 -2.82 -7.21
N ASN A 72 -19.02 -1.52 -7.28
CA ASN A 72 -20.37 -0.97 -7.10
C ASN A 72 -21.09 -1.46 -5.82
N ARG A 73 -20.32 -1.81 -4.78
CA ARG A 73 -20.84 -2.30 -3.51
C ARG A 73 -21.04 -1.16 -2.53
N ILE A 74 -22.23 -1.06 -1.96
CA ILE A 74 -22.60 -0.01 -1.01
C ILE A 74 -22.83 -0.64 0.36
N PHE A 75 -22.29 -0.01 1.40
CA PHE A 75 -22.49 -0.39 2.78
C PHE A 75 -23.39 0.61 3.48
N THR A 76 -24.15 0.13 4.43
CA THR A 76 -24.88 0.96 5.36
C THR A 76 -23.94 1.54 6.42
N VAL A 77 -24.35 2.65 7.00
CA VAL A 77 -23.65 3.30 8.13
C VAL A 77 -23.43 2.31 9.28
N LYS A 78 -24.45 1.50 9.59
CA LYS A 78 -24.40 0.49 10.66
C LYS A 78 -23.38 -0.61 10.38
N GLU A 79 -23.33 -1.13 9.15
CA GLU A 79 -22.35 -2.15 8.76
C GLU A 79 -20.92 -1.62 8.86
N THR A 80 -20.69 -0.37 8.46
CA THR A 80 -19.37 0.27 8.51
C THR A 80 -18.89 0.45 9.94
N ILE A 81 -19.75 0.93 10.83
CA ILE A 81 -19.41 1.10 12.26
C ILE A 81 -19.21 -0.25 12.93
N LEU A 82 -20.07 -1.22 12.63
CA LEU A 82 -19.94 -2.57 13.17
C LEU A 82 -18.60 -3.19 12.75
N LYS A 83 -18.25 -3.11 11.47
CA LYS A 83 -16.98 -3.63 10.96
C LYS A 83 -15.78 -2.93 11.58
N ALA A 84 -15.79 -1.59 11.64
CA ALA A 84 -14.74 -0.83 12.30
C ALA A 84 -14.57 -1.22 13.79
N THR A 85 -15.69 -1.47 14.49
CA THR A 85 -15.67 -1.89 15.90
C THR A 85 -15.15 -3.31 16.07
N GLN A 86 -15.52 -4.23 15.19
CA GLN A 86 -15.02 -5.61 15.17
C GLN A 86 -13.52 -5.63 14.91
N ASP A 87 -13.05 -4.92 13.88
CA ASP A 87 -11.64 -4.87 13.51
C ASP A 87 -10.78 -4.26 14.62
N ALA A 88 -11.29 -3.20 15.26
CA ALA A 88 -10.62 -2.59 16.41
C ALA A 88 -10.46 -3.55 17.59
N ARG A 89 -11.48 -4.37 17.86
CA ARG A 89 -11.43 -5.40 18.91
C ARG A 89 -10.51 -6.55 18.54
N GLU A 90 -10.59 -7.05 17.31
CA GLU A 90 -9.71 -8.10 16.80
C GLU A 90 -8.24 -7.68 16.90
N TRP A 91 -7.93 -6.44 16.51
CA TRP A 91 -6.58 -5.91 16.63
C TRP A 91 -6.10 -5.81 18.07
N LEU A 92 -6.97 -5.34 18.98
CA LEU A 92 -6.66 -5.23 20.41
C LEU A 92 -6.36 -6.62 21.01
N LEU A 93 -7.19 -7.62 20.73
CA LEU A 93 -7.00 -9.00 21.17
C LEU A 93 -5.73 -9.62 20.57
N ALA A 94 -5.37 -9.25 19.35
CA ALA A 94 -4.14 -9.71 18.70
C ALA A 94 -2.86 -9.06 19.27
N GLN A 95 -2.96 -8.03 20.12
CA GLN A 95 -1.81 -7.45 20.81
C GLN A 95 -1.36 -8.27 22.02
N ASP A 96 -2.17 -9.22 22.49
CA ASP A 96 -1.72 -10.14 23.54
C ASP A 96 -0.46 -10.87 23.05
N PRO A 97 0.62 -10.89 23.84
CA PRO A 97 1.82 -11.60 23.45
C PRO A 97 1.45 -13.08 23.35
N ILE A 98 1.34 -13.56 22.11
CA ILE A 98 1.36 -14.99 21.81
C ILE A 98 2.57 -15.53 22.57
N ILE A 99 2.31 -16.33 23.60
CA ILE A 99 3.35 -17.04 24.35
C ILE A 99 4.27 -17.62 23.30
N LYS A 100 5.52 -17.14 23.27
CA LYS A 100 6.51 -17.44 22.22
C LYS A 100 6.77 -18.94 22.19
N SER A 101 5.93 -19.66 21.46
CA SER A 101 6.05 -21.08 21.18
C SER A 101 6.04 -21.22 19.68
N GLN A 102 7.20 -20.96 19.13
CA GLN A 102 7.87 -21.67 18.06
C GLN A 102 8.67 -20.64 17.29
N THR A 103 9.98 -20.76 17.46
CA THR A 103 10.99 -20.24 16.56
C THR A 103 10.69 -20.78 15.17
N ARG A 104 9.72 -20.18 14.46
CA ARG A 104 9.79 -20.17 13.01
C ARG A 104 11.10 -19.46 12.75
N LEU A 105 12.12 -20.23 12.36
CA LEU A 105 13.28 -19.70 11.68
C LEU A 105 12.69 -18.86 10.55
N ARG A 106 12.57 -17.54 10.79
CA ARG A 106 12.46 -16.60 9.68
C ARG A 106 13.61 -17.01 8.77
N PRO A 107 13.38 -17.24 7.47
CA PRO A 107 14.49 -17.20 6.54
C PRO A 107 15.25 -15.94 6.93
N GLN A 108 16.53 -16.07 7.29
CA GLN A 108 17.38 -14.90 7.35
C GLN A 108 17.34 -14.35 5.92
N ILE A 109 16.42 -13.42 5.68
CA ILE A 109 16.67 -12.36 4.74
C ILE A 109 17.97 -11.80 5.28
N SER A 110 19.06 -12.09 4.59
CA SER A 110 20.31 -11.41 4.84
C SER A 110 19.97 -9.94 4.68
N ASN A 111 19.67 -9.27 5.79
CA ASN A 111 19.75 -7.83 5.88
C ASN A 111 21.26 -7.55 5.77
N THR A 112 21.80 -7.70 4.56
CA THR A 112 22.92 -6.90 4.13
C THR A 112 22.41 -5.49 4.29
N GLN A 113 22.72 -4.86 5.43
CA GLN A 113 22.64 -3.42 5.51
C GLN A 113 23.31 -2.91 4.25
N PRO A 114 22.63 -2.07 3.44
CA PRO A 114 23.28 -1.47 2.30
C PRO A 114 24.56 -0.85 2.83
N SER A 115 25.70 -1.22 2.24
CA SER A 115 26.95 -0.54 2.56
C SER A 115 26.74 0.96 2.38
N LEU A 116 27.34 1.77 3.26
CA LEU A 116 27.21 3.22 3.21
C LEU A 116 27.49 3.71 1.76
N GLY A 117 26.49 4.34 1.12
CA GLY A 117 26.56 4.77 -0.28
C GLY A 117 25.98 3.80 -1.33
N THR A 118 25.33 2.69 -0.94
CA THR A 118 24.60 1.83 -1.88
C THR A 118 23.32 2.51 -2.37
N ILE A 119 23.19 2.60 -3.69
CA ILE A 119 21.98 3.12 -4.33
C ILE A 119 20.89 2.04 -4.28
N THR A 120 19.77 2.37 -3.64
CA THR A 120 18.57 1.54 -3.60
C THR A 120 17.55 2.07 -4.58
N CYS A 121 16.97 1.19 -5.38
CA CYS A 121 15.91 1.51 -6.33
C CYS A 121 14.62 0.78 -5.95
N CYS A 122 13.60 1.52 -5.54
CA CYS A 122 12.27 0.96 -5.35
C CYS A 122 11.50 1.09 -6.66
N THR A 123 10.93 -0.01 -7.14
CA THR A 123 10.14 -0.06 -8.38
C THR A 123 8.75 -0.59 -8.09
N ASP A 124 7.75 -0.04 -8.77
CA ASP A 124 6.35 -0.46 -8.67
C ASP A 124 5.68 -0.28 -10.04
N ALA A 125 4.61 -1.03 -10.30
CA ALA A 125 3.78 -0.86 -11.47
C ALA A 125 2.28 -1.02 -11.16
N ALA A 126 1.49 -0.07 -11.66
CA ALA A 126 0.05 -0.19 -11.69
C ALA A 126 -0.39 -0.69 -13.07
N TRP A 127 -1.35 -1.60 -13.14
CA TRP A 127 -1.91 -2.07 -14.41
C TRP A 127 -3.43 -1.98 -14.42
N LEU A 128 -3.96 -1.37 -15.46
CA LEU A 128 -5.37 -1.28 -15.75
C LEU A 128 -5.68 -2.19 -16.95
N PRO A 129 -6.40 -3.32 -16.75
CA PRO A 129 -6.83 -4.16 -17.85
C PRO A 129 -7.77 -3.41 -18.81
N ASP A 130 -7.63 -3.66 -20.10
CA ASP A 130 -8.60 -3.30 -21.13
C ASP A 130 -9.29 -4.59 -21.63
N LEU A 131 -10.59 -4.52 -21.86
CA LEU A 131 -11.42 -5.65 -22.30
C LEU A 131 -11.28 -5.95 -23.80
N VAL A 132 -10.85 -4.95 -24.59
CA VAL A 132 -10.79 -5.04 -26.06
C VAL A 132 -9.35 -5.13 -26.57
N SER A 133 -8.39 -4.60 -25.81
CA SER A 133 -6.98 -4.56 -26.19
C SER A 133 -6.06 -4.88 -24.99
N ALA A 134 -4.74 -4.87 -25.19
CA ALA A 134 -3.81 -5.01 -24.08
C ALA A 134 -3.89 -3.76 -23.18
N GLY A 135 -3.92 -3.97 -21.87
CA GLY A 135 -4.17 -2.94 -20.85
C GLY A 135 -3.15 -1.81 -20.82
N THR A 136 -3.39 -0.80 -19.99
CA THR A 136 -2.47 0.31 -19.78
C THR A 136 -1.75 0.13 -18.45
N ALA A 137 -0.44 0.33 -18.44
CA ALA A 137 0.37 0.29 -17.23
C ALA A 137 0.89 1.68 -16.85
N GLY A 138 0.90 1.99 -15.56
CA GLY A 138 1.74 3.03 -14.97
C GLY A 138 2.98 2.37 -14.38
N LEU A 139 4.15 2.89 -14.72
CA LEU A 139 5.44 2.44 -14.20
C LEU A 139 6.00 3.52 -13.28
N GLY A 140 6.65 3.13 -12.20
CA GLY A 140 7.29 4.06 -11.27
C GLY A 140 8.56 3.49 -10.66
N TRP A 141 9.56 4.34 -10.49
CA TRP A 141 10.75 3.99 -9.72
C TRP A 141 11.34 5.20 -9.00
N ILE A 142 12.08 4.92 -7.91
CA ILE A 142 12.78 5.92 -7.10
C ILE A 142 14.16 5.37 -6.73
N PHE A 143 15.21 6.11 -7.07
CA PHE A 143 16.57 5.91 -6.56
C PHE A 143 16.79 6.71 -5.29
N SER A 144 17.37 6.08 -4.27
CA SER A 144 17.68 6.69 -2.99
C SER A 144 18.97 6.13 -2.40
N THR A 145 19.61 6.93 -1.55
CA THR A 145 20.69 6.52 -0.65
C THR A 145 20.27 6.82 0.80
N ASP A 146 21.16 6.55 1.75
CA ASP A 146 20.95 6.87 3.17
C ASP A 146 20.77 8.38 3.40
N GLU A 147 21.24 9.21 2.47
CA GLU A 147 21.13 10.68 2.50
C GLU A 147 19.80 11.21 1.91
N GLY A 148 19.04 10.37 1.19
CA GLY A 148 17.73 10.74 0.64
C GLY A 148 17.48 10.29 -0.80
N ILE A 149 16.48 10.89 -1.45
CA ILE A 149 16.08 10.57 -2.82
C ILE A 149 17.04 11.24 -3.81
N ILE A 150 17.61 10.46 -4.72
CA ILE A 150 18.51 10.92 -5.78
C ILE A 150 17.71 11.32 -7.02
N SER A 151 16.80 10.44 -7.45
CA SER A 151 16.00 10.61 -8.67
C SER A 151 14.75 9.73 -8.60
N SER A 152 13.71 10.14 -9.29
CA SER A 152 12.46 9.38 -9.41
C SER A 152 11.81 9.66 -10.75
N HIS A 153 11.13 8.67 -11.30
CA HIS A 153 10.34 8.86 -12.51
C HIS A 153 9.08 8.00 -12.50
N SER A 154 8.09 8.45 -13.27
CA SER A 154 6.89 7.69 -13.54
C SER A 154 6.49 7.87 -15.01
N SER A 155 6.03 6.81 -15.65
CA SER A 155 5.56 6.85 -17.03
C SER A 155 4.32 5.98 -17.22
N ALA A 156 3.59 6.19 -18.31
CA ALA A 156 2.48 5.33 -18.71
C ALA A 156 2.82 4.61 -20.01
N LEU A 157 2.45 3.34 -20.12
CA LEU A 157 2.60 2.50 -21.30
C LEU A 157 1.26 1.87 -21.67
N SER A 158 0.89 1.98 -22.93
CA SER A 158 -0.23 1.23 -23.50
C SER A 158 0.23 -0.16 -23.95
N PHE A 159 -0.73 -1.05 -24.18
CA PHE A 159 -0.50 -2.39 -24.71
C PHE A 159 0.32 -3.32 -23.80
N VAL A 160 0.07 -3.26 -22.50
CA VAL A 160 0.67 -4.14 -21.50
C VAL A 160 -0.27 -5.29 -21.17
N SER A 161 0.21 -6.52 -21.36
CA SER A 161 -0.61 -7.73 -21.32
C SER A 161 -1.01 -8.18 -19.91
N SER A 162 -0.24 -7.83 -18.87
CA SER A 162 -0.55 -8.21 -17.48
C SER A 162 0.14 -7.29 -16.47
N ALA A 163 -0.32 -7.35 -15.22
CA ALA A 163 0.36 -6.68 -14.10
C ALA A 163 1.81 -7.17 -13.92
N LEU A 164 2.07 -8.46 -14.11
CA LEU A 164 3.43 -9.01 -14.02
C LEU A 164 4.36 -8.45 -15.10
N VAL A 165 3.85 -8.24 -16.31
CA VAL A 165 4.58 -7.57 -17.39
C VAL A 165 4.83 -6.11 -17.06
N ALA A 166 3.86 -5.41 -16.47
CA ALA A 166 4.03 -4.04 -16.01
C ALA A 166 5.17 -3.92 -14.98
N GLU A 167 5.21 -4.81 -13.97
CA GLU A 167 6.29 -4.89 -12.99
C GLU A 167 7.65 -5.11 -13.65
N ALA A 168 7.74 -6.07 -14.58
CA ALA A 168 8.97 -6.35 -15.31
C ALA A 168 9.45 -5.15 -16.14
N LEU A 169 8.53 -4.44 -16.78
CA LEU A 169 8.83 -3.22 -17.52
C LEU A 169 9.31 -2.08 -16.61
N SER A 170 8.74 -1.97 -15.40
CA SER A 170 9.16 -0.98 -14.40
C SER A 170 10.61 -1.21 -13.97
N ILE A 171 10.97 -2.46 -13.62
CA ILE A 171 12.36 -2.85 -13.29
C ILE A 171 13.30 -2.58 -14.46
N ARG A 172 12.94 -3.01 -15.68
CA ARG A 172 13.78 -2.78 -16.86
C ARG A 172 14.03 -1.29 -17.09
N LYS A 173 12.99 -0.45 -16.98
CA LYS A 173 13.10 1.01 -17.17
C LYS A 173 13.97 1.65 -16.08
N ALA A 174 13.84 1.19 -14.84
CA ALA A 174 14.68 1.63 -13.74
C ALA A 174 16.15 1.28 -14.03
N LEU A 175 16.47 0.05 -14.40
CA LEU A 175 17.84 -0.37 -14.72
C LEU A 175 18.43 0.40 -15.91
N SER A 176 17.66 0.65 -16.97
CA SER A 176 18.10 1.52 -18.07
C SER A 176 18.48 2.92 -17.59
N MET A 177 17.67 3.50 -16.69
CA MET A 177 17.99 4.82 -16.12
C MET A 177 19.20 4.76 -15.18
N ALA A 178 19.38 3.68 -14.43
CA ALA A 178 20.58 3.50 -13.60
C ALA A 178 21.86 3.55 -14.46
N LEU A 179 21.85 2.90 -15.64
CA LEU A 179 22.94 2.98 -16.61
C LEU A 179 23.13 4.40 -17.15
N GLU A 180 22.05 5.09 -17.52
CA GLU A 180 22.10 6.48 -18.01
C GLU A 180 22.70 7.45 -16.96
N LEU A 181 22.44 7.20 -15.68
CA LEU A 181 22.98 7.96 -14.55
C LEU A 181 24.41 7.51 -14.15
N GLY A 182 24.95 6.49 -14.80
CA GLY A 182 26.30 5.97 -14.54
C GLY A 182 26.42 5.20 -13.21
N PHE A 183 25.32 4.65 -12.71
CA PHE A 183 25.35 3.84 -11.49
C PHE A 183 25.98 2.47 -11.76
N ILE A 184 26.98 2.14 -10.94
CA ILE A 184 27.79 0.91 -11.09
C ILE A 184 27.19 -0.26 -10.30
N SER A 185 26.42 0.05 -9.26
CA SER A 185 25.78 -0.94 -8.39
C SER A 185 24.48 -0.36 -7.85
N VAL A 186 23.40 -1.11 -8.04
CA VAL A 186 22.06 -0.72 -7.59
C VAL A 186 21.39 -1.93 -6.95
N THR A 187 20.73 -1.73 -5.81
CA THR A 187 19.85 -2.73 -5.21
C THR A 187 18.41 -2.46 -5.61
N ILE A 188 17.82 -3.31 -6.45
CA ILE A 188 16.40 -3.22 -6.83
C ILE A 188 15.52 -3.81 -5.72
N GLN A 189 14.44 -3.10 -5.38
CA GLN A 189 13.39 -3.53 -4.46
C GLN A 189 12.04 -3.46 -5.17
N SER A 190 11.38 -4.61 -5.29
CA SER A 190 10.02 -4.76 -5.84
C SER A 190 9.22 -5.66 -4.91
N ASP A 191 7.91 -5.45 -4.83
CA ASP A 191 6.97 -6.29 -4.09
C ASP A 191 6.50 -7.52 -4.89
N SER A 192 6.84 -7.59 -6.19
CA SER A 192 6.56 -8.73 -7.06
C SER A 192 7.51 -9.89 -6.81
N LEU A 193 7.22 -10.68 -5.77
CA LEU A 193 8.02 -11.85 -5.39
C LEU A 193 8.23 -12.84 -6.54
N THR A 194 7.20 -13.05 -7.37
CA THR A 194 7.29 -13.93 -8.54
C THR A 194 8.35 -13.45 -9.53
N LEU A 195 8.40 -12.14 -9.78
CA LEU A 195 9.35 -11.53 -10.71
C LEU A 195 10.77 -11.55 -10.14
N ILE A 196 10.94 -11.17 -8.86
CA ILE A 196 12.25 -11.22 -8.18
C ILE A 196 12.81 -12.64 -8.16
N ASN A 197 11.97 -13.63 -7.85
CA ASN A 197 12.38 -15.03 -7.90
C ASN A 197 12.80 -15.44 -9.31
N ALA A 198 12.08 -15.00 -10.35
CA ALA A 198 12.42 -15.34 -11.73
C ALA A 198 13.74 -14.73 -12.19
N ILE A 199 14.01 -13.47 -11.84
CA ILE A 199 15.28 -12.79 -12.10
C ILE A 199 16.43 -13.51 -11.38
N ASN A 200 16.28 -13.78 -10.08
CA ASN A 200 17.35 -14.39 -9.28
C ASN A 200 17.64 -15.85 -9.66
N SER A 201 16.61 -16.60 -10.04
CA SER A 201 16.76 -18.02 -10.43
C SER A 201 17.05 -18.23 -11.91
N LYS A 202 17.07 -17.15 -12.71
CA LYS A 202 17.12 -17.20 -14.19
C LYS A 202 16.04 -18.10 -14.78
N SER A 203 14.87 -18.13 -14.14
CA SER A 203 13.77 -19.00 -14.56
C SER A 203 13.01 -18.39 -15.72
N LEU A 204 12.58 -19.25 -16.65
CA LEU A 204 11.78 -18.86 -17.80
C LEU A 204 10.31 -18.64 -17.40
N LEU A 205 9.91 -17.38 -17.26
CA LEU A 205 8.50 -16.99 -17.30
C LEU A 205 8.16 -16.66 -18.76
N LEU A 206 7.40 -17.53 -19.44
CA LEU A 206 7.05 -17.39 -20.86
C LEU A 206 6.45 -16.02 -21.21
N GLU A 207 5.62 -15.46 -20.32
CA GLU A 207 4.95 -14.17 -20.54
C GLU A 207 5.90 -12.96 -20.45
N THR A 208 7.00 -13.07 -19.69
CA THR A 208 7.97 -11.99 -19.48
C THR A 208 9.35 -12.31 -20.03
N HIS A 209 9.52 -13.42 -20.75
CA HIS A 209 10.82 -13.95 -21.16
C HIS A 209 11.69 -12.92 -21.90
N GLY A 210 11.11 -12.20 -22.85
CA GLY A 210 11.85 -11.14 -23.57
C GLY A 210 12.33 -10.01 -22.64
N ILE A 211 11.50 -9.62 -21.67
CA ILE A 211 11.83 -8.54 -20.72
C ILE A 211 12.85 -9.02 -19.69
N LEU A 212 12.76 -10.28 -19.24
CA LEU A 212 13.74 -10.88 -18.35
C LEU A 212 15.12 -10.98 -19.02
N SER A 213 15.17 -11.39 -20.30
CA SER A 213 16.41 -11.40 -21.07
C SER A 213 17.00 -9.99 -21.22
N ASP A 214 16.17 -8.97 -21.46
CA ASP A 214 16.64 -7.58 -21.48
C ASP A 214 17.22 -7.17 -20.11
N ILE A 215 16.54 -7.52 -19.01
CA ILE A 215 17.00 -7.23 -17.64
C ILE A 215 18.36 -7.90 -17.38
N GLU A 216 18.55 -9.15 -17.80
CA GLU A 216 19.82 -9.87 -17.65
C GLU A 216 20.97 -9.26 -18.48
N ILE A 217 20.68 -8.61 -19.61
CA ILE A 217 21.69 -7.92 -20.42
C ILE A 217 22.08 -6.58 -19.79
N ILE A 218 21.13 -5.92 -19.13
CA ILE A 218 21.31 -4.58 -18.52
C ILE A 218 21.97 -4.67 -17.14
N ALA A 219 21.65 -5.72 -16.36
CA ALA A 219 22.14 -5.96 -15.00
C ALA A 219 23.57 -6.53 -14.97
#